data_AF-A0AA39UL03-F1
#
_entry.id   AF-A0AA39UL03-F1
#
_cell.length_a   1.000
_cell.length_b   1.000
_cell.length_c   1.000
_cell.angle_alpha   90.00
_cell.angle_beta   90.00
_cell.angle_gamma   90.00
#
_symmetry.space_group_name_H-M   'P 1'
#
loop_
_entity.id
_entity.type
_entity.pdbx_description
1 polymer ?
#
loop_
_entity_poly.entity_id
_entity_poly.type
_entity_poly.pdbx_seq_one_letter_code
_entity_poly.pdbx_strand_id
1 'polypeptide(L)'
;MAYCHDFPSHLPLPPSGSPLDRVPLLVQETVHYSLSGDASDNEWSNLTSAGFGYAHLGSDSRLFMVGMFHELHCLRVLNFAFDRSRKATGDHVHHCLNYLRQMALCSADVTLEPDDFTKRNFEGSRAGSVHVCRDWTALYDTMEENWVQWEDAVIPSTIISAP
;
A
#
# COMPACT_ATOMS: atom_id res chain seq x y z
N MET A 1 -11.31 9.35 -29.23
CA MET A 1 -11.07 10.67 -28.59
C MET A 1 -10.46 10.39 -27.24
N ALA A 2 -9.16 10.64 -27.07
CA ALA A 2 -8.53 10.50 -25.76
C ALA A 2 -8.99 11.69 -24.92
N TYR A 3 -9.70 11.42 -23.82
CA TYR A 3 -9.95 12.41 -22.80
C TYR A 3 -8.58 12.76 -22.21
N CYS A 4 -8.08 13.97 -22.49
CA CYS A 4 -6.82 14.41 -21.90
C CYS A 4 -7.13 14.66 -20.42
N HIS A 5 -6.81 13.70 -19.55
CA HIS A 5 -6.93 13.89 -18.11
C HIS A 5 -5.94 14.99 -17.70
N ASP A 6 -6.38 15.89 -16.82
CA ASP A 6 -5.55 16.99 -16.27
C ASP A 6 -4.60 16.51 -15.16
N PHE A 7 -4.47 15.19 -15.00
CA PHE A 7 -3.60 14.52 -14.05
C PHE A 7 -2.93 13.31 -14.72
N PRO A 8 -1.72 12.93 -14.28
CA PRO A 8 -1.05 11.73 -14.78
C PRO A 8 -1.76 10.47 -14.29
N SER A 9 -1.82 9.43 -15.14
CA SER A 9 -2.42 8.13 -14.78
C SER A 9 -1.58 7.33 -13.76
N HIS A 10 -0.35 7.76 -13.52
CA HIS A 10 0.60 7.15 -12.59
C HIS A 10 1.29 8.24 -11.78
N LEU A 11 1.62 7.93 -10.52
CA LEU A 11 2.48 8.80 -9.73
C LEU A 11 3.84 8.93 -10.44
N PRO A 12 4.34 10.15 -10.69
CA PRO A 12 5.68 10.33 -11.24
C PRO A 12 6.69 9.90 -10.18
N LEU A 13 7.27 8.71 -10.36
CA LEU A 13 8.40 8.28 -9.56
C LEU A 13 9.65 9.02 -10.06
N PRO A 14 10.62 9.36 -9.18
CA PRO A 14 11.90 9.88 -9.62
C PRO A 14 12.48 8.95 -10.70
N PRO A 15 13.18 9.50 -11.71
CA PRO A 15 13.88 8.68 -12.68
C PRO A 15 14.99 7.93 -11.94
N SER A 16 14.67 6.76 -11.43
CA SER A 16 15.69 5.79 -11.09
C SER A 16 16.44 5.46 -12.37
N GLY A 17 17.73 5.20 -12.24
CA GLY A 17 18.62 4.98 -13.38
C GLY A 17 18.30 3.73 -14.22
N SER A 18 17.13 3.08 -14.11
CA SER A 18 16.77 1.96 -14.97
C SER A 18 15.25 1.72 -15.07
N PRO A 19 14.71 1.34 -16.25
CA PRO A 19 13.35 0.83 -16.44
C PRO A 19 13.00 -0.49 -15.70
N LEU A 20 13.86 -0.97 -14.78
CA LEU A 20 13.84 -2.29 -14.15
C LEU A 20 14.11 -2.24 -12.64
N ASP A 21 13.53 -1.29 -11.90
CA ASP A 21 13.48 -1.36 -10.43
C ASP A 21 12.52 -2.47 -10.00
N ARG A 22 12.99 -3.69 -10.21
CA ARG A 22 12.33 -4.92 -9.84
C ARG A 22 13.14 -5.52 -8.72
N VAL A 23 12.47 -5.82 -7.61
CA VAL A 23 13.09 -6.42 -6.43
C VAL A 23 12.51 -7.81 -6.19
N PRO A 24 13.34 -8.77 -5.73
CA PRO A 24 12.83 -10.06 -5.31
C PRO A 24 12.07 -9.92 -3.98
N LEU A 25 10.88 -10.49 -3.89
CA LEU A 25 10.15 -10.66 -2.64
C LEU A 25 10.01 -12.15 -2.34
N LEU A 26 10.66 -12.62 -1.29
CA LEU A 26 10.42 -13.94 -0.75
C LEU A 26 9.15 -13.89 0.12
N VAL A 27 8.10 -14.59 -0.30
CA VAL A 27 6.86 -14.69 0.49
C VAL A 27 7.14 -15.53 1.73
N GLN A 28 6.72 -15.06 2.91
CA GLN A 28 6.97 -15.75 4.16
C GLN A 28 5.79 -15.67 5.13
N GLU A 29 5.67 -16.69 5.98
CA GLU A 29 4.77 -16.68 7.14
C GLU A 29 5.23 -15.63 8.18
N THR A 30 4.28 -14.96 8.84
CA THR A 30 4.54 -13.85 9.76
C THR A 30 3.83 -13.99 11.12
N VAL A 31 4.52 -13.57 12.19
CA VAL A 31 3.93 -13.41 13.53
C VAL A 31 3.28 -12.02 13.72
N HIS A 32 3.47 -11.11 12.76
CA HIS A 32 2.84 -9.80 12.69
C HIS A 32 1.52 -9.86 11.91
N TYR A 33 0.75 -8.78 11.94
CA TYR A 33 -0.51 -8.63 11.22
C TYR A 33 -1.58 -9.63 11.70
N SER A 34 -1.67 -9.79 13.02
CA SER A 34 -2.65 -10.66 13.65
C SER A 34 -4.08 -10.34 13.20
N LEU A 35 -4.98 -11.34 13.15
CA LEU A 35 -6.36 -11.18 12.69
C LEU A 35 -7.25 -10.36 13.65
N SER A 36 -6.89 -10.27 14.93
CA SER A 36 -7.68 -9.59 15.96
C SER A 36 -6.83 -9.26 17.18
N GLY A 37 -7.38 -8.47 18.11
CA GLY A 37 -6.70 -8.01 19.33
C GLY A 37 -6.21 -6.57 19.23
N ASP A 38 -5.95 -5.94 20.37
CA ASP A 38 -5.74 -4.48 20.45
C ASP A 38 -4.56 -3.96 19.61
N ALA A 39 -3.49 -4.75 19.46
CA ALA A 39 -2.33 -4.37 18.67
C ALA A 39 -2.53 -4.54 17.15
N SER A 40 -3.56 -5.27 16.72
CA SER A 40 -3.77 -5.67 15.32
C SER A 40 -3.96 -4.47 14.39
N ASP A 41 -4.90 -3.57 14.71
CA ASP A 41 -5.20 -2.40 13.86
C ASP A 41 -3.98 -1.49 13.69
N ASN A 42 -3.14 -1.37 14.74
CA ASN A 42 -1.94 -0.55 14.68
C ASN A 42 -0.97 -1.07 13.60
N GLU A 43 -0.67 -2.37 13.60
CA GLU A 43 0.20 -2.99 12.59
C GLU A 43 -0.35 -2.80 11.16
N TRP A 44 -1.65 -3.02 10.96
CA TRP A 44 -2.28 -2.82 9.64
C TRP A 44 -2.34 -1.35 9.23
N SER A 45 -2.53 -0.43 10.19
CA SER A 45 -2.57 1.02 9.92
C SER A 45 -1.21 1.58 9.53
N ASN A 46 -0.11 1.02 10.06
CA ASN A 46 1.25 1.46 9.78
C ASN A 46 1.78 0.99 8.41
N LEU A 47 1.01 0.18 7.67
CA LEU A 47 1.36 -0.19 6.30
C LEU A 47 1.23 0.98 5.31
N THR A 48 0.51 2.04 5.68
CA THR A 48 0.36 3.22 4.81
C THR A 48 1.65 4.04 4.71
N SER A 49 1.77 4.88 3.68
CA SER A 49 2.78 5.95 3.63
C SER A 49 2.33 7.19 4.41
N ALA A 50 3.23 8.18 4.51
CA ALA A 50 2.87 9.57 4.76
C ALA A 50 1.70 10.01 3.86
N GLY A 51 0.87 10.92 4.38
CA GLY A 51 -0.38 11.33 3.74
C GLY A 51 -1.44 10.22 3.64
N PHE A 52 -1.33 9.14 4.40
CA PHE A 52 -2.26 8.00 4.38
C PHE A 52 -2.45 7.38 2.99
N GLY A 53 -1.39 7.35 2.17
CA GLY A 53 -1.41 6.79 0.82
C GLY A 53 -1.99 7.71 -0.26
N TYR A 54 -2.32 8.95 0.09
CA TYR A 54 -2.75 9.98 -0.85
C TYR A 54 -1.57 10.87 -1.26
N ALA A 55 -1.36 11.00 -2.57
CA ALA A 55 -0.41 11.93 -3.14
C ALA A 55 -1.09 13.27 -3.45
N HIS A 56 -0.37 14.37 -3.20
CA HIS A 56 -0.75 15.72 -3.58
C HIS A 56 -0.11 16.08 -4.93
N LEU A 57 -0.93 16.32 -5.96
CA LEU A 57 -0.44 16.62 -7.32
C LEU A 57 -1.06 17.89 -7.90
N GLY A 58 -0.30 18.56 -8.76
CA GLY A 58 -0.72 19.78 -9.46
C GLY A 58 -0.63 21.03 -8.59
N SER A 59 -0.88 22.19 -9.21
CA SER A 59 -0.86 23.50 -8.54
C SER A 59 -1.86 23.61 -7.37
N ASP A 60 -2.95 22.86 -7.46
CA ASP A 60 -4.05 22.90 -6.49
C ASP A 60 -3.91 21.82 -5.41
N SER A 61 -2.76 21.11 -5.37
CA SER A 61 -2.46 20.05 -4.40
C SER A 61 -3.58 19.01 -4.25
N ARG A 62 -4.16 18.58 -5.38
CA ARG A 62 -5.26 17.61 -5.42
C ARG A 62 -4.81 16.26 -4.87
N LEU A 63 -5.68 15.63 -4.08
CA LEU A 63 -5.44 14.31 -3.48
C LEU A 63 -5.73 13.18 -4.47
N PHE A 64 -4.80 12.24 -4.58
CA PHE A 64 -4.93 11.02 -5.37
C PHE A 64 -4.46 9.82 -4.57
N MET A 65 -5.34 8.84 -4.36
CA MET A 65 -4.93 7.58 -3.71
C MET A 65 -4.07 6.76 -4.66
N VAL A 66 -2.88 6.36 -4.21
CA VAL A 66 -2.00 5.50 -4.99
C VAL A 66 -2.44 4.04 -4.87
N GLY A 67 -2.42 3.32 -6.00
CA GLY A 67 -2.98 1.96 -6.12
C GLY A 67 -2.46 0.97 -5.07
N MET A 68 -1.15 0.93 -4.81
CA MET A 68 -0.55 0.03 -3.80
C MET A 68 -1.09 0.33 -2.39
N PHE A 69 -1.17 1.60 -1.99
CA PHE A 69 -1.72 1.96 -0.68
C PHE A 69 -3.22 1.71 -0.60
N HIS A 70 -3.95 1.74 -1.72
CA HIS A 70 -5.34 1.29 -1.75
C HIS A 70 -5.45 -0.21 -1.48
N GLU A 71 -4.57 -1.05 -2.03
CA GLU A 71 -4.51 -2.49 -1.74
C GLU A 71 -4.21 -2.73 -0.24
N LEU A 72 -3.25 -2.00 0.34
CA LEU A 72 -2.92 -2.08 1.77
C LEU A 72 -4.07 -1.60 2.68
N HIS A 73 -4.77 -0.52 2.30
CA HIS A 73 -6.01 -0.09 2.97
C HIS A 73 -7.08 -1.17 2.92
N CYS A 74 -7.26 -1.83 1.77
CA CYS A 74 -8.20 -2.94 1.64
C CYS A 74 -7.86 -4.10 2.59
N LEU A 75 -6.58 -4.43 2.76
CA LEU A 75 -6.14 -5.45 3.72
C LEU A 75 -6.49 -5.07 5.17
N ARG A 76 -6.30 -3.80 5.56
CA ARG A 76 -6.74 -3.30 6.87
C ARG A 76 -8.26 -3.40 7.06
N VAL A 77 -9.05 -3.07 6.03
CA VAL A 77 -10.51 -3.22 6.09
C VAL A 77 -10.94 -4.68 6.24
N LEU A 78 -10.24 -5.61 5.57
CA LEU A 78 -10.47 -7.03 5.74
C LEU A 78 -10.12 -7.50 7.16
N ASN A 79 -9.04 -6.98 7.75
CA ASN A 79 -8.71 -7.24 9.15
C ASN A 79 -9.85 -6.81 10.09
N PHE A 80 -10.46 -5.64 9.88
CA PHE A 80 -11.62 -5.20 10.65
C PHE A 80 -12.85 -6.11 10.54
N ALA A 81 -12.96 -6.93 9.49
CA ALA A 81 -14.04 -7.91 9.38
C ALA A 81 -13.88 -9.09 10.37
N PHE A 82 -12.66 -9.33 10.86
CA PHE A 82 -12.38 -10.33 11.90
C PHE A 82 -12.43 -9.75 13.31
N ASP A 83 -12.39 -8.42 13.45
CA ASP A 83 -12.53 -7.74 14.73
C ASP A 83 -14.01 -7.56 15.14
N ARG A 84 -14.28 -7.67 16.44
CA ARG A 84 -15.62 -7.46 17.02
C ARG A 84 -16.05 -5.99 17.00
N SER A 85 -15.14 -5.07 16.71
CA SER A 85 -15.41 -3.63 16.67
C SER A 85 -16.39 -3.18 15.56
N ARG A 86 -16.74 -4.06 14.60
CA ARG A 86 -17.66 -3.76 13.48
C ARG A 86 -17.25 -2.53 12.65
N LYS A 87 -15.96 -2.20 12.62
CA LYS A 87 -15.41 -1.08 11.82
C LYS A 87 -15.58 -1.30 10.31
N ALA A 88 -15.68 -2.55 9.85
CA ALA A 88 -15.93 -2.89 8.44
C ALA A 88 -17.42 -3.11 8.15
N THR A 89 -17.95 -2.41 7.14
CA THR A 89 -19.28 -2.69 6.59
C THR A 89 -19.21 -3.74 5.49
N GLY A 90 -20.31 -4.46 5.26
CA GLY A 90 -20.39 -5.46 4.19
C GLY A 90 -20.07 -4.89 2.80
N ASP A 91 -20.58 -3.68 2.50
CA ASP A 91 -20.34 -3.01 1.22
C ASP A 91 -18.87 -2.63 1.03
N HIS A 92 -18.18 -2.17 2.09
CA HIS A 92 -16.76 -1.83 2.03
C HIS A 92 -15.91 -3.09 1.82
N VAL A 93 -16.21 -4.17 2.55
CA VAL A 93 -15.53 -5.47 2.36
C VAL A 93 -15.75 -6.00 0.94
N HIS A 94 -16.97 -5.92 0.41
CA HIS A 94 -17.28 -6.32 -0.95
C HIS A 94 -16.48 -5.51 -2.00
N HIS A 95 -16.38 -4.19 -1.81
CA HIS A 95 -15.53 -3.32 -2.63
C HIS A 95 -14.06 -3.76 -2.58
N CYS A 96 -13.51 -3.94 -1.37
CA CYS A 96 -12.12 -4.33 -1.15
C CYS A 96 -11.79 -5.67 -1.82
N LEU A 97 -12.65 -6.69 -1.67
CA LEU A 97 -12.47 -7.99 -2.30
C LEU A 97 -12.48 -7.89 -3.84
N ASN A 98 -13.40 -7.10 -4.40
CA ASN A 98 -13.44 -6.90 -5.84
C ASN A 98 -12.23 -6.12 -6.36
N TYR A 99 -11.78 -5.09 -5.63
CA TYR A 99 -10.59 -4.31 -5.99
C TYR A 99 -9.32 -5.17 -5.97
N LEU A 100 -9.07 -5.90 -4.88
CA LEU A 100 -7.93 -6.82 -4.76
C LEU A 100 -7.95 -7.91 -5.84
N ARG A 101 -9.12 -8.47 -6.16
CA ARG A 101 -9.27 -9.39 -7.29
C ARG A 101 -8.84 -8.75 -8.61
N GLN A 102 -9.27 -7.53 -8.90
CA GLN A 102 -8.92 -6.83 -10.14
C GLN A 102 -7.42 -6.51 -10.20
N MET A 103 -6.81 -6.14 -9.08
CA MET A 103 -5.36 -5.89 -9.00
C MET A 103 -4.54 -7.18 -9.16
N ALA A 104 -4.98 -8.30 -8.59
CA ALA A 104 -4.36 -9.60 -8.83
C ALA A 104 -4.42 -10.00 -10.32
N LEU A 105 -5.55 -9.78 -10.99
CA LEU A 105 -5.70 -10.02 -12.43
C LEU A 105 -4.87 -9.04 -13.28
N CYS A 106 -4.69 -7.80 -12.81
CA CYS A 106 -3.82 -6.80 -13.45
C CYS A 106 -2.35 -7.20 -13.37
N SER A 107 -1.92 -7.74 -12.22
CA SER A 107 -0.55 -8.24 -12.02
C SER A 107 -0.27 -9.51 -12.84
N ALA A 108 -1.23 -10.44 -12.87
CA ALA A 108 -1.13 -11.73 -13.57
C ALA A 108 0.19 -12.47 -13.29
N ASP A 109 0.58 -12.55 -12.03
CA ASP A 109 1.82 -13.20 -11.61
C ASP A 109 1.79 -14.70 -11.93
N VAL A 110 2.80 -15.16 -12.69
CA VAL A 110 2.93 -16.55 -13.16
C VAL A 110 3.93 -17.36 -12.32
N THR A 111 4.41 -16.81 -11.21
CA THR A 111 5.29 -17.49 -10.26
C THR A 111 4.56 -18.69 -9.66
N LEU A 112 5.17 -19.87 -9.71
CA LEU A 112 4.61 -21.09 -9.13
C LEU A 112 4.88 -21.13 -7.62
N GLU A 113 3.88 -21.44 -6.82
CA GLU A 113 4.01 -21.68 -5.37
C GLU A 113 4.36 -23.15 -5.08
N PRO A 114 5.26 -23.45 -4.12
CA PRO A 114 5.52 -24.82 -3.69
C PRO A 114 4.30 -25.41 -2.95
N ASP A 115 4.17 -26.73 -3.06
CA ASP A 115 3.01 -27.51 -2.58
C ASP A 115 2.78 -27.39 -1.06
N ASP A 116 1.51 -27.52 -0.66
CA ASP A 116 0.99 -27.51 0.70
C ASP A 116 1.39 -26.31 1.58
N PHE A 117 0.77 -25.14 1.33
CA PHE A 117 0.92 -23.96 2.19
C PHE A 117 0.48 -24.21 3.64
N THR A 118 -0.35 -25.22 3.91
CA THR A 118 -0.83 -25.53 5.27
C THR A 118 0.23 -26.20 6.14
N LYS A 119 1.29 -26.75 5.53
CA LYS A 119 2.48 -27.27 6.23
C LYS A 119 3.53 -26.19 6.52
N ARG A 120 3.41 -24.99 5.94
CA ARG A 120 4.26 -23.86 6.30
C ARG A 120 3.91 -23.47 7.73
N ASN A 121 4.92 -23.34 8.59
CA ASN A 121 4.71 -22.98 9.98
C ASN A 121 5.80 -22.04 10.46
N PHE A 122 5.55 -21.38 11.59
CA PHE A 122 6.51 -20.44 12.17
C PHE A 122 7.78 -21.10 12.70
N GLU A 123 7.93 -22.44 12.70
CA GLU A 123 9.05 -23.11 13.37
C GLU A 123 10.01 -23.87 12.45
N GLY A 124 9.61 -24.25 11.22
CA GLY A 124 10.38 -25.16 10.37
C GLY A 124 10.41 -24.88 8.86
N SER A 125 9.40 -24.20 8.28
CA SER A 125 9.42 -23.80 6.87
C SER A 125 8.55 -22.56 6.67
N ARG A 126 9.18 -21.38 6.78
CA ARG A 126 8.49 -20.09 6.66
C ARG A 126 8.47 -19.55 5.24
N ALA A 127 9.29 -20.08 4.34
CA ALA A 127 9.55 -19.48 3.02
C ALA A 127 8.71 -20.14 1.92
N GLY A 128 8.03 -19.30 1.14
CA GLY A 128 7.35 -19.65 -0.10
C GLY A 128 8.20 -19.34 -1.33
N SER A 129 7.55 -18.99 -2.43
CA SER A 129 8.23 -18.60 -3.68
C SER A 129 8.79 -17.18 -3.63
N VAL A 130 9.76 -16.94 -4.50
CA VAL A 130 10.30 -15.59 -4.76
C VAL A 130 9.55 -14.98 -5.94
N HIS A 131 8.96 -13.82 -5.72
CA HIS A 131 8.27 -13.00 -6.72
C HIS A 131 9.17 -11.87 -7.19
N VAL A 132 8.92 -11.35 -8.39
CA VAL A 132 9.66 -10.20 -8.95
C VAL A 132 8.74 -8.97 -8.97
N CYS A 133 8.79 -8.21 -7.89
CA CYS A 133 7.91 -7.08 -7.63
C CYS A 133 8.49 -5.79 -8.22
N ARG A 134 7.66 -4.74 -8.36
CA ARG A 134 8.20 -3.38 -8.47
C ARG A 134 8.77 -2.97 -7.11
N ASP A 135 9.83 -2.18 -7.13
CA ASP A 135 10.40 -1.65 -5.90
C ASP A 135 9.38 -0.75 -5.18
N TRP A 136 8.85 -1.25 -4.06
CA TRP A 136 7.90 -0.51 -3.24
C TRP A 136 8.60 0.49 -2.34
N THR A 137 9.90 0.33 -2.02
CA THR A 137 10.59 1.26 -1.12
C THR A 137 10.73 2.63 -1.78
N ALA A 138 11.07 2.65 -3.06
CA ALA A 138 11.08 3.88 -3.86
C ALA A 138 9.72 4.61 -3.86
N LEU A 139 8.61 3.86 -3.80
CA LEU A 139 7.29 4.46 -3.68
C LEU A 139 7.05 5.06 -2.29
N TYR A 140 7.46 4.39 -1.21
CA TYR A 140 7.41 4.99 0.13
C TYR A 140 8.24 6.28 0.21
N ASP A 141 9.47 6.26 -0.32
CA ASP A 141 10.35 7.44 -0.36
C ASP A 141 9.69 8.59 -1.14
N THR A 142 9.10 8.28 -2.30
CA THR A 142 8.38 9.28 -3.11
C THR A 142 7.18 9.88 -2.36
N MET A 143 6.45 9.08 -1.59
CA MET A 143 5.31 9.56 -0.80
C MET A 143 5.75 10.46 0.35
N GLU A 144 6.87 10.15 1.00
CA GLU A 144 7.45 10.99 2.05
C GLU A 144 7.84 12.36 1.48
N GLU A 145 8.59 12.37 0.37
CA GLU A 145 8.97 13.62 -0.31
C GLU A 145 7.75 14.42 -0.75
N ASN A 146 6.72 13.75 -1.29
CA ASN A 146 5.48 14.39 -1.70
C ASN A 146 4.73 15.03 -0.52
N TRP A 147 4.71 14.37 0.64
CA TRP A 147 4.09 14.87 1.85
C TRP A 147 4.82 16.10 2.39
N VAL A 148 6.15 16.03 2.51
CA VAL A 148 6.99 17.16 2.97
C VAL A 148 6.83 18.38 2.06
N GLN A 149 6.85 18.19 0.74
CA GLN A 149 6.65 19.28 -0.22
C GLN A 149 5.27 19.95 -0.07
N TRP A 150 4.24 19.14 0.21
CA TRP A 150 2.92 19.67 0.48
C TRP A 150 2.88 20.44 1.81
N GLU A 151 3.43 19.88 2.89
CA GLU A 151 3.50 20.55 4.20
C GLU A 151 4.23 21.90 4.10
N ASP A 152 5.39 21.95 3.44
CA ASP A 152 6.17 23.18 3.23
C ASP A 152 5.39 24.23 2.41
N ALA A 153 4.55 23.77 1.47
CA ALA A 153 3.76 24.66 0.61
C ALA A 153 2.51 25.21 1.33
N VAL A 154 1.92 24.48 2.27
CA VAL A 154 0.64 24.83 2.91
C VAL A 154 0.74 25.26 4.37
N ILE A 155 1.83 24.91 5.07
CA ILE A 155 2.09 25.28 6.47
C ILE A 155 3.23 26.31 6.48
N PRO A 156 2.92 27.61 6.66
CA PRO A 156 3.96 28.63 6.74
C PRO A 156 4.93 28.33 7.90
N SER A 157 6.23 28.49 7.64
CA SER A 157 7.32 28.37 8.63
C SER A 157 7.17 29.29 9.87
N THR A 158 6.23 30.23 9.84
CA THR A 158 5.85 31.11 10.95
C THR A 158 4.91 30.48 11.99
N ILE A 159 4.33 29.29 11.75
CA ILE A 159 3.50 28.59 12.74
C ILE A 159 4.36 27.76 13.71
N ILE A 160 5.52 27.26 13.27
CA ILE A 160 6.44 26.43 14.07
C ILE A 160 7.22 27.25 15.13
N SER A 161 7.19 28.58 15.04
CA SER A 161 7.92 29.51 15.92
C SER A 161 7.06 30.29 16.92
N ALA A 162 5.78 29.93 17.09
CA ALA A 162 4.98 30.45 18.19
C ALA A 162 5.39 29.74 19.51
N PRO A 163 5.81 30.47 20.55
CA PRO A 163 6.25 29.91 21.83
C PRO A 163 5.12 29.22 22.62
#